data_AF-A0A845X0T4-F1
#
_entry.id   AF-A0A845X0T4-F1
#
_cell.length_a   1.000
_cell.length_b   1.000
_cell.length_c   1.000
_cell.angle_alpha   90.00
_cell.angle_beta   90.00
_cell.angle_gamma   90.00
#
_symmetry.space_group_name_H-M   'P 1'
#
loop_
_entity.id
_entity.type
_entity.pdbx_description
1 polymer ?
#
loop_
_entity_poly.entity_id
_entity_poly.type
_entity_poly.pdbx_seq_one_letter_code
_entity_poly.pdbx_strand_id
1 'polypeptide(L)'
;MGWARRPRPYRQSPTPYTLYPFLQLMKPLPLWRFGLPLLLQTLIILAVPAQAMLTYFTGRTVILQTAPVDPYDLLRGYSQTLNYDVSTLNALEKLPGWDNLSFEERSDGSQPQFGLVIYVVLEHPPADSESEGEIPQAWEPVRVSATMPKDLAANQITLRGIVNYSWVEYGLERYYMPEDQRDRINDEIQAIQQEFGDEPPFVVEVRVRPNGHAVPVSLWVGDRNYRF
;
A
#
# COMPACT_ATOMS: atom_id res chain seq x y z
N MET A 1 -3.22 -54.67 -99.36
CA MET A 1 -2.51 -53.74 -98.46
C MET A 1 -3.39 -52.52 -98.20
N GLY A 2 -4.09 -52.51 -97.08
CA GLY A 2 -5.11 -51.50 -96.73
C GLY A 2 -4.54 -50.43 -95.80
N TRP A 3 -4.83 -49.16 -96.10
CA TRP A 3 -4.35 -47.99 -95.38
C TRP A 3 -5.24 -47.69 -94.17
N ALA A 4 -4.68 -47.72 -92.96
CA ALA A 4 -5.38 -47.38 -91.72
C ALA A 4 -5.43 -45.85 -91.52
N ARG A 5 -6.63 -45.27 -91.57
CA ARG A 5 -6.87 -43.86 -91.21
C ARG A 5 -6.86 -43.73 -89.68
N ARG A 6 -5.97 -42.89 -89.14
CA ARG A 6 -5.95 -42.56 -87.70
C ARG A 6 -7.18 -41.71 -87.33
N PRO A 7 -7.83 -41.95 -86.17
CA PRO A 7 -8.96 -41.15 -85.70
C PRO A 7 -8.50 -39.77 -85.21
N ARG A 8 -9.32 -38.73 -85.46
CA ARG A 8 -9.10 -37.36 -84.97
C ARG A 8 -9.44 -37.26 -83.47
N PRO A 9 -8.72 -36.43 -82.68
CA PRO A 9 -9.03 -36.26 -81.27
C PRO A 9 -10.35 -35.50 -81.06
N TYR A 10 -11.11 -35.96 -80.06
CA TYR A 10 -12.42 -35.43 -79.68
C TYR A 10 -12.26 -34.02 -79.06
N ARG A 11 -12.99 -33.03 -79.59
CA ARG A 11 -13.05 -31.67 -79.03
C ARG A 11 -13.97 -31.70 -77.80
N GLN A 12 -13.40 -31.53 -76.61
CA GLN A 12 -14.17 -31.39 -75.37
C GLN A 12 -14.91 -30.04 -75.38
N SER A 13 -16.23 -30.08 -75.25
CA SER A 13 -17.09 -28.90 -75.06
C SER A 13 -17.03 -28.45 -73.58
N PRO A 14 -16.88 -27.14 -73.29
CA PRO A 14 -16.83 -26.67 -71.92
C PRO A 14 -18.21 -26.84 -71.25
N THR A 15 -18.20 -27.42 -70.06
CA THR A 15 -19.38 -27.56 -69.20
C THR A 15 -19.84 -26.19 -68.67
N PRO A 16 -21.14 -25.87 -68.66
CA PRO A 16 -21.61 -24.65 -68.01
C PRO A 16 -21.53 -24.82 -66.48
N TYR A 17 -20.73 -23.98 -65.83
CA TYR A 17 -20.67 -23.92 -64.37
C TYR A 17 -22.04 -23.52 -63.81
N THR A 18 -22.70 -24.43 -63.10
CA THR A 18 -23.86 -24.12 -62.27
C THR A 18 -23.42 -23.25 -61.09
N LEU A 19 -23.73 -21.95 -61.15
CA LEU A 19 -23.65 -21.03 -60.01
C LEU A 19 -24.71 -21.43 -58.97
N TYR A 20 -24.32 -22.24 -57.98
CA TYR A 20 -25.09 -22.39 -56.74
C TYR A 20 -24.78 -21.21 -55.79
N PRO A 21 -25.74 -20.81 -54.94
CA PRO A 21 -25.85 -19.46 -54.42
C PRO A 21 -24.83 -19.16 -53.32
N PHE A 22 -24.01 -18.13 -53.51
CA PHE A 22 -23.00 -17.68 -52.54
C PHE A 22 -23.59 -16.95 -51.31
N LEU A 23 -24.91 -16.85 -51.18
CA LEU A 23 -25.55 -16.17 -50.05
C LEU A 23 -25.96 -17.17 -48.96
N GLN A 24 -24.98 -17.93 -48.44
CA GLN A 24 -25.13 -18.54 -47.12
C GLN A 24 -25.01 -17.45 -46.05
N LEU A 25 -26.14 -16.82 -45.77
CA LEU A 25 -26.61 -16.42 -44.44
C LEU A 25 -25.50 -16.27 -43.36
N MET A 26 -24.84 -15.11 -43.33
CA MET A 26 -24.05 -14.71 -42.16
C MET A 26 -25.00 -14.56 -40.97
N LYS A 27 -25.18 -15.64 -40.20
CA LYS A 27 -25.90 -15.56 -38.92
C LYS A 27 -25.12 -14.61 -38.02
N PRO A 28 -25.72 -13.54 -37.47
CA PRO A 28 -25.01 -12.67 -36.54
C PRO A 28 -24.55 -13.52 -35.37
N LEU A 29 -23.25 -13.47 -35.07
CA LEU A 29 -22.70 -14.16 -33.91
C LEU A 29 -23.43 -13.63 -32.67
N PRO A 30 -23.97 -14.50 -31.81
CA PRO A 30 -24.76 -14.07 -30.68
C PRO A 30 -23.87 -13.27 -29.72
N LEU A 31 -24.34 -12.06 -29.34
CA LEU A 31 -23.58 -11.07 -28.57
C LEU A 31 -22.92 -11.64 -27.30
N TRP A 32 -23.48 -12.68 -26.68
CA TRP A 32 -22.88 -13.32 -25.51
C TRP A 32 -21.52 -13.97 -25.78
N ARG A 33 -21.25 -14.41 -27.01
CA ARG A 33 -19.93 -14.97 -27.39
C ARG A 33 -18.84 -13.92 -27.40
N PHE A 34 -19.20 -12.64 -27.53
CA PHE A 34 -18.29 -11.51 -27.36
C PHE A 34 -18.36 -10.94 -25.94
N GLY A 35 -19.57 -10.84 -25.37
CA GLY A 35 -19.80 -10.29 -24.03
C GLY A 35 -19.17 -11.13 -22.92
N LEU A 36 -19.22 -12.47 -23.01
CA LEU A 36 -18.64 -13.36 -22.01
C LEU A 36 -17.11 -13.23 -21.91
N PRO A 37 -16.32 -13.36 -23.00
CA PRO A 37 -14.88 -13.16 -22.92
C PRO A 37 -14.51 -11.71 -22.60
N LEU A 38 -15.27 -10.72 -23.07
CA LEU A 38 -15.04 -9.30 -22.73
C LEU A 38 -15.25 -9.03 -21.23
N LEU A 39 -16.31 -9.58 -20.64
CA LEU A 39 -16.59 -9.47 -19.21
C LEU A 39 -15.51 -10.19 -18.39
N LEU A 40 -15.12 -11.39 -18.81
CA LEU A 40 -14.03 -12.15 -18.17
C LEU A 40 -12.71 -11.38 -18.23
N GLN A 41 -12.37 -10.81 -19.39
CA GLN A 41 -11.18 -9.98 -19.58
C GLN A 41 -11.22 -8.74 -18.67
N THR A 42 -12.37 -8.08 -18.59
CA THR A 42 -12.57 -6.91 -17.72
C THR A 42 -12.38 -7.30 -16.24
N LEU A 43 -12.94 -8.44 -15.81
CA LEU A 43 -12.76 -8.97 -14.45
C LEU A 43 -11.29 -9.26 -14.13
N ILE A 44 -10.54 -9.85 -15.07
CA ILE A 44 -9.11 -10.15 -14.89
C ILE A 44 -8.29 -8.85 -14.75
N ILE A 45 -8.58 -7.84 -15.59
CA ILE A 45 -7.89 -6.54 -15.52
C ILE A 45 -8.16 -5.85 -14.18
N LEU A 46 -9.42 -5.87 -13.72
CA LEU A 46 -9.80 -5.26 -12.45
C LEU A 46 -9.31 -6.03 -11.22
N ALA A 47 -9.08 -7.35 -11.33
CA ALA A 47 -8.63 -8.17 -10.21
C ALA A 47 -7.27 -7.72 -9.64
N VAL A 48 -6.37 -7.22 -10.50
CA VAL A 48 -5.02 -6.77 -10.11
C VAL A 48 -5.07 -5.55 -9.17
N PRO A 49 -5.72 -4.42 -9.53
CA PRO A 49 -5.84 -3.28 -8.62
C PRO A 49 -6.90 -3.46 -7.51
N ALA A 50 -7.86 -4.39 -7.65
CA ALA A 50 -8.97 -4.52 -6.71
C ALA A 50 -8.50 -4.74 -5.26
N GLN A 51 -7.46 -5.54 -5.05
CA GLN A 51 -6.90 -5.76 -3.71
C GLN A 51 -6.33 -4.45 -3.12
N ALA A 52 -5.62 -3.66 -3.93
CA ALA A 52 -5.06 -2.38 -3.53
C ALA A 52 -6.14 -1.31 -3.29
N MET A 53 -7.20 -1.27 -4.10
CA MET A 53 -8.33 -0.35 -3.86
C MET A 53 -9.10 -0.73 -2.59
N LEU A 54 -9.42 -2.00 -2.39
CA LEU A 54 -10.09 -2.46 -1.17
C LEU A 54 -9.26 -2.11 0.07
N THR A 55 -7.94 -2.24 0.00
CA THR A 55 -7.02 -1.75 1.05
C THR A 55 -7.26 -0.28 1.39
N TYR A 56 -7.21 0.56 0.36
CA TYR A 56 -7.26 2.00 0.50
C TYR A 56 -8.60 2.44 1.12
N PHE A 57 -9.71 1.78 0.74
CA PHE A 57 -11.04 2.08 1.27
C PHE A 57 -11.32 1.43 2.64
N THR A 58 -10.65 0.34 3.02
CA THR A 58 -10.92 -0.40 4.28
C THR A 58 -10.03 0.02 5.45
N GLY A 59 -8.95 0.76 5.19
CA GLY A 59 -8.04 1.23 6.24
C GLY A 59 -8.64 2.37 7.05
N ARG A 60 -8.54 2.29 8.37
CA ARG A 60 -8.86 3.41 9.27
C ARG A 60 -7.71 4.41 9.22
N THR A 61 -8.04 5.70 9.15
CA THR A 61 -7.05 6.77 9.27
C THR A 61 -6.53 6.82 10.70
N VAL A 62 -5.22 6.82 10.85
CA VAL A 62 -4.49 6.92 12.12
C VAL A 62 -3.42 7.99 11.94
N ILE A 63 -3.22 8.81 12.95
CA ILE A 63 -2.19 9.85 12.95
C ILE A 63 -1.05 9.38 13.85
N LEU A 64 0.18 9.38 13.34
CA LEU A 64 1.38 8.99 14.08
C LEU A 64 2.29 10.20 14.27
N GLN A 65 2.75 10.41 15.50
CA GLN A 65 3.77 11.40 15.82
C GLN A 65 5.14 10.92 15.33
N THR A 66 5.88 11.77 14.62
CA THR A 66 7.27 11.47 14.28
C THR A 66 8.18 11.74 15.48
N ALA A 67 9.17 10.88 15.68
CA ALA A 67 10.19 11.10 16.69
C ALA A 67 11.13 12.25 16.29
N PRO A 68 11.66 13.00 17.28
CA PRO A 68 12.68 14.00 17.01
C PRO A 68 13.94 13.31 16.47
N VAL A 69 14.20 13.53 15.19
CA VAL A 69 15.42 13.12 14.49
C VAL A 69 15.99 14.39 13.87
N ASP A 70 17.31 14.47 13.74
CA ASP A 70 17.96 15.62 13.11
C ASP A 70 17.25 15.95 11.78
N PRO A 71 16.78 17.20 11.60
CA PRO A 71 16.00 17.61 10.43
C PRO A 71 16.75 17.39 9.11
N TYR A 72 18.09 17.45 9.12
CA TYR A 72 18.89 17.17 7.94
C TYR A 72 18.99 15.66 7.64
N ASP A 73 18.79 14.80 8.64
CA ASP A 73 18.79 13.35 8.49
C ASP A 73 17.43 12.80 8.02
N LEU A 74 16.30 13.43 8.40
CA LEU A 74 14.96 13.06 7.89
C LEU A 74 14.93 13.04 6.35
N LEU A 75 15.67 13.95 5.70
CA LEU A 75 15.64 14.21 4.26
C LEU A 75 16.98 13.92 3.55
N ARG A 76 17.82 13.00 4.06
CA ARG A 76 19.13 12.67 3.46
C ARG A 76 19.05 11.55 2.40
N GLY A 77 19.28 11.89 1.13
CA GLY A 77 19.29 10.93 0.00
C GLY A 77 17.98 10.91 -0.82
N TYR A 78 17.82 9.98 -1.75
CA TYR A 78 16.60 9.90 -2.59
C TYR A 78 15.36 9.33 -1.84
N SER A 79 15.51 8.92 -0.59
CA SER A 79 14.43 8.40 0.25
C SER A 79 14.48 9.03 1.64
N GLN A 80 13.33 9.40 2.18
CA GLN A 80 13.16 9.92 3.53
C GLN A 80 13.08 8.76 4.51
N THR A 81 13.75 8.86 5.66
CA THR A 81 13.61 7.89 6.75
C THR A 81 12.92 8.58 7.91
N LEU A 82 11.64 8.26 8.12
CA LEU A 82 10.82 8.76 9.20
C LEU A 82 10.89 7.79 10.37
N ASN A 83 11.22 8.30 11.55
CA ASN A 83 11.07 7.58 12.80
C ASN A 83 9.79 8.06 13.48
N TYR A 84 9.12 7.17 14.19
CA TYR A 84 7.91 7.49 14.94
C TYR A 84 8.17 7.34 16.44
N ASP A 85 7.49 8.11 17.29
CA ASP A 85 7.62 7.97 18.75
C ASP A 85 7.30 6.55 19.20
N VAL A 86 6.25 5.97 18.59
CA VAL A 86 5.83 4.59 18.78
C VAL A 86 6.84 3.55 18.28
N SER A 87 7.93 3.95 17.61
CA SER A 87 9.01 3.05 17.16
C SER A 87 10.09 2.86 18.23
N THR A 88 10.15 3.72 19.25
CA THR A 88 11.21 3.68 20.25
C THR A 88 10.90 2.64 21.33
N LEU A 89 11.83 1.73 21.60
CA LEU A 89 11.61 0.68 22.61
C LEU A 89 11.42 1.27 24.01
N ASN A 90 12.10 2.36 24.33
CA ASN A 90 11.94 3.06 25.62
C ASN A 90 10.51 3.59 25.84
N ALA A 91 9.81 4.00 24.77
CA ALA A 91 8.41 4.39 24.87
C ALA A 91 7.50 3.17 25.04
N LEU A 92 7.79 2.09 24.30
CA LEU A 92 6.99 0.86 24.31
C LEU A 92 7.17 0.03 25.60
N GLU A 93 8.34 0.09 26.24
CA GLU A 93 8.65 -0.62 27.49
C GLU A 93 7.75 -0.20 28.65
N LYS A 94 7.30 1.05 28.62
CA LYS A 94 6.40 1.61 29.63
C LYS A 94 4.95 1.14 29.45
N LEU A 95 4.63 0.51 28.32
CA LEU A 95 3.27 0.13 27.98
C LEU A 95 2.89 -1.21 28.60
N PRO A 96 1.62 -1.38 29.01
CA PRO A 96 1.09 -2.66 29.41
C PRO A 96 1.36 -3.74 28.36
N GLY A 97 1.70 -4.94 28.82
CA GLY A 97 1.95 -6.11 27.96
C GLY A 97 3.38 -6.24 27.45
N TRP A 98 4.26 -5.26 27.70
CA TRP A 98 5.68 -5.34 27.33
C TRP A 98 6.38 -6.54 27.99
N ASP A 99 6.15 -6.76 29.27
CA ASP A 99 6.76 -7.89 30.02
C ASP A 99 6.40 -9.27 29.47
N ASN A 100 5.31 -9.37 28.70
CA ASN A 100 4.86 -10.61 28.08
C ASN A 100 5.51 -10.87 26.71
N LEU A 101 6.33 -9.93 26.21
CA LEU A 101 7.07 -10.11 24.97
C LEU A 101 8.25 -11.05 25.23
N SER A 102 8.26 -12.20 24.56
CA SER A 102 9.35 -13.16 24.66
C SER A 102 10.50 -12.73 23.77
N PHE A 103 11.45 -11.98 24.34
CA PHE A 103 12.74 -11.72 23.69
C PHE A 103 13.65 -12.91 23.96
N GLU A 104 13.88 -13.77 22.96
CA GLU A 104 14.79 -14.92 23.13
C GLU A 104 16.19 -14.41 23.50
N GLU A 105 16.73 -14.80 24.66
CA GLU A 105 18.13 -14.52 25.02
C GLU A 105 19.08 -15.41 24.21
N ARG A 106 20.09 -14.81 23.57
CA ARG A 106 21.19 -15.59 22.98
C ARG A 106 22.07 -16.15 24.09
N SER A 107 22.71 -17.29 23.81
CA SER A 107 23.65 -17.94 24.72
C SER A 107 24.90 -17.11 25.06
N ASP A 108 25.14 -15.98 24.40
CA ASP A 108 26.24 -15.05 24.73
C ASP A 108 25.84 -13.93 25.72
N GLY A 109 24.59 -13.95 26.21
CA GLY A 109 24.07 -12.93 27.13
C GLY A 109 23.57 -11.66 26.46
N SER A 110 23.63 -11.56 25.12
CA SER A 110 22.92 -10.53 24.36
C SER A 110 21.47 -10.95 24.11
N GLN A 111 20.53 -10.02 24.25
CA GLN A 111 19.17 -10.22 23.76
C GLN A 111 19.13 -9.88 22.27
N PRO A 112 19.01 -10.84 21.34
CA PRO A 112 18.67 -10.53 19.95
C PRO A 112 17.25 -9.98 19.87
N GLN A 113 17.13 -8.67 19.99
CA GLN A 113 15.88 -7.93 19.77
C GLN A 113 15.68 -7.69 18.26
N PHE A 114 15.77 -8.73 17.44
CA PHE A 114 15.58 -8.60 15.99
C PHE A 114 14.58 -9.63 15.46
N GLY A 115 13.70 -9.18 14.57
CA GLY A 115 12.73 -10.03 13.88
C GLY A 115 11.49 -10.40 14.71
N LEU A 116 11.40 -9.99 15.98
CA LEU A 116 10.20 -10.21 16.79
C LEU A 116 9.03 -9.39 16.23
N VAL A 117 7.92 -10.04 15.92
CA VAL A 117 6.69 -9.35 15.52
C VAL A 117 5.95 -8.90 16.77
N ILE A 118 5.65 -7.61 16.84
CA ILE A 118 4.85 -7.03 17.91
C ILE A 118 3.63 -6.31 17.35
N TYR A 119 2.65 -6.13 18.21
CA TYR A 119 1.40 -5.43 17.92
C TYR A 119 1.23 -4.30 18.93
N VAL A 120 1.24 -3.07 18.45
CA VAL A 120 1.01 -1.87 19.25
C VAL A 120 -0.43 -1.45 19.09
N VAL A 121 -1.17 -1.36 20.20
CA VAL A 121 -2.53 -0.84 20.20
C VAL A 121 -2.46 0.67 20.38
N LEU A 122 -3.05 1.38 19.43
CA LEU A 122 -3.18 2.82 19.40
C LEU A 122 -4.61 3.21 19.71
N GLU A 123 -4.79 4.29 20.44
CA GLU A 123 -6.09 4.84 20.81
C GLU A 123 -6.28 6.24 20.21
N HIS A 124 -7.47 6.47 19.64
CA HIS A 124 -7.85 7.75 19.07
C HIS A 124 -8.03 8.78 20.20
N PRO A 125 -7.44 9.98 20.09
CA PRO A 125 -7.65 11.04 21.06
C PRO A 125 -9.14 11.44 21.16
N PRO A 126 -9.56 12.05 22.28
CA PRO A 126 -10.95 12.48 22.48
C PRO A 126 -11.43 13.39 21.34
N ALA A 127 -12.69 13.22 20.92
CA ALA A 127 -13.28 13.96 19.80
C ALA A 127 -13.31 15.49 20.00
N ASP A 128 -13.25 15.96 21.24
CA ASP A 128 -13.22 17.39 21.59
C ASP A 128 -11.87 18.05 21.24
N SER A 129 -10.87 17.26 20.86
CA SER A 129 -9.53 17.73 20.48
C SER A 129 -9.33 17.91 18.97
N GLU A 130 -10.31 17.56 18.14
CA GLU A 130 -10.21 17.73 16.68
C GLU A 130 -10.85 19.06 16.24
N SER A 131 -10.03 20.12 16.13
CA SER A 131 -10.47 21.38 15.52
C SER A 131 -10.26 21.36 14.00
N GLU A 132 -11.26 21.78 13.25
CA GLU A 132 -11.19 21.86 11.79
C GLU A 132 -10.17 22.94 11.36
N GLY A 133 -9.06 22.52 10.74
CA GLY A 133 -7.97 23.41 10.30
C GLY A 133 -6.73 23.46 11.21
N GLU A 134 -6.72 22.72 12.32
CA GLU A 134 -5.53 22.52 13.16
C GLU A 134 -4.78 21.23 12.79
N ILE A 135 -3.51 21.14 13.21
CA ILE A 135 -2.67 19.96 13.00
C ILE A 135 -3.34 18.74 13.63
N PRO A 136 -3.50 17.61 12.90
CA PRO A 136 -4.17 16.44 13.46
C PRO A 136 -3.45 15.91 14.69
N GLN A 137 -4.20 15.61 15.75
CA GLN A 137 -3.61 15.04 16.96
C GLN A 137 -3.18 13.59 16.73
N ALA A 138 -1.95 13.27 17.16
CA ALA A 138 -1.43 11.91 17.10
C ALA A 138 -2.21 10.95 18.00
N TRP A 139 -2.33 9.71 17.56
CA TRP A 139 -2.90 8.62 18.35
C TRP A 139 -1.88 8.16 19.39
N GLU A 140 -2.37 7.85 20.59
CA GLU A 140 -1.52 7.45 21.69
C GLU A 140 -1.38 5.93 21.77
N PRO A 141 -0.16 5.40 21.99
CA PRO A 141 0.02 3.98 22.22
C PRO A 141 -0.42 3.62 23.64
N VAL A 142 -1.32 2.64 23.75
CA VAL A 142 -1.93 2.26 25.05
C VAL A 142 -1.50 0.88 25.54
N ARG A 143 -1.04 0.01 24.64
CA ARG A 143 -0.67 -1.38 24.97
C ARG A 143 0.19 -2.00 23.88
N VAL A 144 1.04 -2.95 24.26
CA VAL A 144 1.77 -3.82 23.32
C VAL A 144 1.41 -5.29 23.54
N SER A 145 1.58 -6.11 22.50
CA SER A 145 1.37 -7.55 22.59
C SER A 145 2.20 -8.33 21.56
N ALA A 146 2.59 -9.56 21.90
CA ALA A 146 3.24 -10.49 20.98
C ALA A 146 2.24 -11.12 19.98
N THR A 147 0.94 -11.07 20.29
CA THR A 147 -0.11 -11.63 19.43
C THR A 147 -1.13 -10.56 19.08
N MET A 148 -1.77 -10.72 17.93
CA MET A 148 -2.77 -9.77 17.47
C MET A 148 -3.98 -9.74 18.42
N PRO A 149 -4.26 -8.61 19.08
CA PRO A 149 -5.41 -8.52 19.97
C PRO A 149 -6.73 -8.61 19.20
N LYS A 150 -7.71 -9.27 19.79
CA LYS A 150 -9.05 -9.45 19.19
C LYS A 150 -10.11 -8.58 19.85
N ASP A 151 -9.79 -8.07 21.03
CA ASP A 151 -10.59 -7.32 21.97
C ASP A 151 -10.24 -5.83 21.93
N LEU A 152 -10.40 -5.21 20.76
CA LEU A 152 -10.14 -3.78 20.58
C LEU A 152 -11.42 -2.98 20.87
N ALA A 153 -11.27 -1.89 21.61
CA ALA A 153 -12.34 -0.90 21.74
C ALA A 153 -12.61 -0.21 20.39
N ALA A 154 -13.79 0.41 20.24
CA ALA A 154 -14.18 1.07 18.99
C ALA A 154 -13.28 2.25 18.60
N ASN A 155 -12.59 2.88 19.57
CA ASN A 155 -11.62 3.95 19.35
C ASN A 155 -10.17 3.44 19.24
N GLN A 156 -9.95 2.13 19.26
CA GLN A 156 -8.62 1.54 19.19
C GLN A 156 -8.34 0.89 17.83
N ILE A 157 -7.06 0.75 17.52
CA ILE A 157 -6.56 0.02 16.37
C ILE A 157 -5.19 -0.57 16.65
N THR A 158 -4.88 -1.68 16.01
CA THR A 158 -3.57 -2.33 16.16
C THR A 158 -2.67 -1.96 15.00
N LEU A 159 -1.44 -1.58 15.29
CA LEU A 159 -0.34 -1.40 14.35
C LEU A 159 0.66 -2.55 14.51
N ARG A 160 0.99 -3.24 13.42
CA ARG A 160 1.92 -4.37 13.41
C ARG A 160 3.33 -3.88 13.11
N GLY A 161 4.27 -4.16 14.00
CA GLY A 161 5.68 -3.83 13.86
C GLY A 161 6.60 -5.04 13.95
N ILE A 162 7.85 -4.85 13.51
CA ILE A 162 8.94 -5.82 13.65
C ILE A 162 10.06 -5.12 14.43
N VAL A 163 10.46 -5.70 15.56
CA VAL A 163 11.58 -5.19 16.34
C VAL A 163 12.88 -5.37 15.53
N ASN A 164 13.63 -4.29 15.39
CA ASN A 164 14.92 -4.25 14.74
C ASN A 164 15.93 -3.53 15.64
N TYR A 165 16.72 -4.30 16.39
CA TYR A 165 17.67 -3.81 17.37
C TYR A 165 17.03 -2.91 18.42
N SER A 166 17.14 -1.58 18.27
CA SER A 166 16.69 -0.58 19.24
C SER A 166 15.43 0.18 18.81
N TRP A 167 14.83 -0.19 17.69
CA TRP A 167 13.58 0.39 17.20
C TRP A 167 12.62 -0.67 16.68
N VAL A 168 11.39 -0.27 16.41
CA VAL A 168 10.36 -1.09 15.78
C VAL A 168 10.07 -0.52 14.40
N GLU A 169 10.12 -1.37 13.38
CA GLU A 169 9.80 -1.02 12.00
C GLU A 169 8.36 -1.44 11.68
N TYR A 170 7.57 -0.49 11.21
CA TYR A 170 6.17 -0.65 10.81
C TYR A 170 5.99 -0.77 9.30
N GLY A 171 7.08 -0.60 8.53
CA GLY A 171 7.02 -0.50 7.06
C GLY A 171 6.52 0.87 6.59
N LEU A 172 6.61 1.87 7.47
CA LEU A 172 6.19 3.26 7.24
C LEU A 172 7.39 4.21 7.18
N GLU A 173 8.60 3.71 7.41
CA GLU A 173 9.78 4.53 7.66
C GLU A 173 10.32 5.14 6.38
N ARG A 174 10.12 4.49 5.22
CA ARG A 174 10.73 4.92 3.96
C ARG A 174 9.71 5.54 3.01
N TYR A 175 9.96 6.79 2.62
CA TYR A 175 9.16 7.48 1.60
C TYR A 175 10.02 8.08 0.49
N TYR A 176 9.55 8.01 -0.76
CA TYR A 176 10.22 8.60 -1.91
C TYR A 176 9.50 9.89 -2.33
N MET A 177 10.23 11.01 -2.34
CA MET A 177 9.66 12.31 -2.66
C MET A 177 10.43 12.97 -3.82
N PRO A 178 9.75 13.67 -4.75
CA PRO A 178 10.39 14.54 -5.73
C PRO A 178 11.34 15.56 -5.09
N GLU A 179 12.46 15.86 -5.75
CA GLU A 179 13.49 16.75 -5.23
C GLU A 179 12.96 18.16 -4.94
N ASP A 180 12.11 18.71 -5.80
CA ASP A 180 11.53 20.05 -5.65
C ASP A 180 10.55 20.17 -4.48
N GLN A 181 9.95 19.05 -4.06
CA GLN A 181 9.10 19.00 -2.88
C GLN A 181 9.95 18.87 -1.61
N ARG A 182 11.10 18.18 -1.67
CA ARG A 182 12.02 18.03 -0.54
C ARG A 182 12.63 19.36 -0.11
N ASP A 183 13.07 20.18 -1.05
CA ASP A 183 13.66 21.48 -0.73
C ASP A 183 12.66 22.39 0.00
N ARG A 184 11.41 22.39 -0.45
CA ARG A 184 10.32 23.16 0.20
C ARG A 184 10.04 22.69 1.63
N ILE A 185 10.02 21.37 1.85
CA ILE A 185 9.80 20.80 3.18
C ILE A 185 10.98 21.09 4.11
N ASN A 186 12.22 21.01 3.61
CA ASN A 186 13.41 21.36 4.40
C ASN A 186 13.35 22.81 4.91
N ASP A 187 13.00 23.76 4.04
CA ASP A 187 12.87 25.17 4.41
C ASP A 187 11.78 25.37 5.48
N GLU A 188 10.68 24.65 5.35
CA GLU A 188 9.55 24.71 6.29
C GLU A 188 9.87 24.08 7.65
N ILE A 189 10.54 22.92 7.66
CA ILE A 189 11.01 22.27 8.88
C ILE A 189 11.95 23.22 9.65
N GLN A 190 12.87 23.91 8.95
CA GLN A 190 13.76 24.88 9.56
C GLN A 190 13.00 26.07 10.18
N ALA A 191 11.96 26.56 9.50
CA ALA A 191 11.13 27.65 10.02
C ALA A 191 10.36 27.22 11.27
N ILE A 192 9.73 26.04 11.23
CA ILE A 192 8.94 25.51 12.36
C ILE A 192 9.83 25.20 13.56
N GLN A 193 11.04 24.69 13.38
CA GLN A 193 11.94 24.47 14.53
C GLN A 193 12.35 25.77 15.23
N GLN A 194 12.48 26.87 14.50
CA GLN A 194 12.74 28.18 15.13
C GLN A 194 11.55 28.65 15.98
N GLU A 195 10.33 28.22 15.65
CA GLU A 195 9.09 28.58 16.33
C GLU A 195 8.74 27.62 17.48
N PHE A 196 8.88 26.31 17.28
CA PHE A 196 8.42 25.25 18.18
C PHE A 196 9.54 24.49 18.92
N GLY A 197 10.82 24.74 18.58
CA GLY A 197 11.97 24.11 19.24
C GLY A 197 12.20 22.65 18.83
N ASP A 198 12.59 21.82 19.81
CA ASP A 198 13.03 20.43 19.60
C ASP A 198 11.88 19.42 19.40
N GLU A 199 10.62 19.82 19.61
CA GLU A 199 9.42 18.98 19.42
C GLU A 199 8.48 19.59 18.37
N PRO A 200 8.93 19.73 17.11
CA PRO A 200 8.10 20.28 16.06
C PRO A 200 6.88 19.38 15.78
N PRO A 201 5.71 19.94 15.45
CA PRO A 201 4.47 19.20 15.24
C PRO A 201 4.46 18.51 13.87
N PHE A 202 5.23 17.44 13.77
CA PHE A 202 5.32 16.60 12.58
C PHE A 202 4.53 15.31 12.82
N VAL A 203 3.45 15.16 12.05
CA VAL A 203 2.58 13.99 12.14
C VAL A 203 2.37 13.36 10.79
N VAL A 204 2.28 12.03 10.75
CA VAL A 204 2.04 11.27 9.53
C VAL A 204 0.64 10.69 9.60
N GLU A 205 -0.16 10.98 8.58
CA GLU A 205 -1.41 10.30 8.34
C GLU A 205 -1.13 8.94 7.69
N VAL A 206 -1.61 7.87 8.31
CA VAL A 206 -1.47 6.50 7.81
C VAL A 206 -2.83 5.81 7.74
N ARG A 207 -2.95 4.86 6.81
CA ARG A 207 -4.12 3.97 6.71
C ARG A 207 -3.76 2.61 7.28
N VAL A 208 -4.40 2.25 8.39
CA VAL A 208 -4.15 0.98 9.08
C VAL A 208 -5.31 0.03 8.81
N ARG A 209 -4.96 -1.17 8.34
CA ARG A 209 -5.92 -2.25 8.09
C ARG A 209 -6.25 -2.99 9.39
N PRO A 210 -7.35 -3.77 9.41
CA PRO A 210 -7.66 -4.65 10.54
C PRO A 210 -6.54 -5.60 10.93
N ASN A 211 -5.70 -6.06 9.99
CA ASN A 211 -4.56 -6.96 10.26
C ASN A 211 -3.30 -6.25 10.80
N GLY A 212 -3.38 -4.94 11.04
CA GLY A 212 -2.31 -4.10 11.56
C GLY A 212 -1.27 -3.64 10.57
N HIS A 213 -1.38 -4.02 9.29
CA HIS A 213 -0.54 -3.42 8.25
C HIS A 213 -0.99 -1.98 7.97
N ALA A 214 -0.02 -1.09 7.86
CA ALA A 214 -0.24 0.32 7.60
C ALA A 214 0.42 0.77 6.30
N VAL A 215 -0.11 1.83 5.70
CA VAL A 215 0.51 2.55 4.59
C VAL A 215 0.47 4.04 4.87
N PRO A 216 1.54 4.79 4.55
CA PRO A 216 1.54 6.23 4.72
C PRO A 216 0.63 6.89 3.67
N VAL A 217 -0.06 7.96 4.05
CA VAL A 217 -0.95 8.74 3.17
C VAL A 217 -0.46 10.17 2.98
N SER A 218 -0.08 10.83 4.08
CA SER A 218 0.45 12.18 4.01
C SER A 218 1.30 12.54 5.22
N LEU A 219 2.14 13.55 5.07
CA LEU A 219 2.95 14.16 6.13
C LEU A 219 2.42 15.56 6.41
N TRP A 220 2.15 15.85 7.67
CA TRP A 220 1.88 17.19 8.15
C TRP A 220 3.16 17.80 8.72
N VAL A 221 3.48 19.00 8.26
CA VAL A 221 4.63 19.78 8.67
C VAL A 221 4.09 21.14 9.09
N GLY A 222 3.79 21.30 10.38
CA GLY A 222 3.02 22.46 10.82
C GLY A 222 1.60 22.43 10.25
N ASP A 223 1.14 23.54 9.69
CA ASP A 223 -0.19 23.68 9.07
C ASP A 223 -0.28 23.10 7.65
N ARG A 224 0.84 22.64 7.08
CA ARG A 224 0.88 22.10 5.72
C ARG A 224 0.77 20.60 5.66
N ASN A 225 0.01 20.12 4.68
CA ASN A 225 -0.17 18.71 4.40
C ASN A 225 0.45 18.33 3.04
N TYR A 226 1.42 17.45 3.08
CA TYR A 226 2.12 16.87 1.92
C TYR A 226 1.64 15.44 1.70
N ARG A 227 0.87 15.23 0.63
CA ARG A 227 0.40 13.90 0.24
C ARG A 227 1.47 13.09 -0.46
N PHE A 228 1.41 11.79 -0.25
CA PHE A 228 2.35 10.82 -0.78
C PHE A 228 1.96 10.25 -2.14
#